data_AF-A0A068NWC4-F1
#
_entry.id   AF-A0A068NWC4-F1
#
_cell.length_a   1.000
_cell.length_b   1.000
_cell.length_c   1.000
_cell.angle_alpha   90.00
_cell.angle_beta   90.00
_cell.angle_gamma   90.00
#
_symmetry.space_group_name_H-M   'P 1'
#
loop_
_entity.id
_entity.type
_entity.pdbx_description
1 polymer ?
#
loop_
_entity_poly.entity_id
_entity_poly.type
_entity_poly.pdbx_seq_one_letter_code
_entity_poly.pdbx_strand_id
1 'polypeptide(L)'
;MQPPPSYMSSPPKKKSTGLIIGLVIGGIFLCCLLPLGLLAGGGLWAFNNSKPFIGCSMAYSGVRTAVMQYAHAHKEKLPKAETWMDDVRPYYQKEYAKTSDDAGKMFKLMPPEGAWSCEDGAGGHTGMAFNKELSGKALDSIKNKDTTFMVFETPTPPSNNLSAKYEELPHATSPKIFGKPRGWFRVPVEGDVLMGKKRAPNANGNIQVNVDDKSSN
;
A
#
# COMPACT_ATOMS: atom_id res chain seq x y z
N MET A 1 46.78 -61.91 59.12
CA MET A 1 45.49 -61.67 58.44
C MET A 1 45.42 -60.19 58.12
N GLN A 2 45.45 -59.84 56.83
CA GLN A 2 45.36 -58.45 56.36
C GLN A 2 43.88 -58.04 56.27
N PRO A 3 43.50 -56.82 56.71
CA PRO A 3 42.13 -56.34 56.56
C PRO A 3 41.80 -56.10 55.07
N PRO A 4 40.55 -56.34 54.65
CA PRO A 4 40.17 -56.15 53.25
C PRO A 4 40.28 -54.68 52.84
N PRO A 5 40.58 -54.39 51.56
CA PRO A 5 40.68 -53.01 51.08
C PRO A 5 39.32 -52.31 51.19
N SER A 6 39.35 -51.10 51.73
CA SER A 6 38.21 -50.19 51.80
C SER A 6 37.76 -49.83 50.39
N TYR A 7 36.53 -50.23 50.04
CA TYR A 7 35.87 -49.78 48.83
C TYR A 7 35.72 -48.25 48.88
N MET A 8 36.44 -47.54 48.01
CA MET A 8 36.18 -46.13 47.77
C MET A 8 34.81 -46.01 47.12
N SER A 9 33.83 -45.47 47.86
CA SER A 9 32.58 -45.00 47.27
C SER A 9 32.90 -44.01 46.15
N SER A 10 32.53 -44.36 44.92
CA SER A 10 32.67 -43.46 43.78
C SER A 10 31.99 -42.12 44.09
N PRO A 11 32.60 -40.97 43.77
CA PRO A 11 32.00 -39.67 44.06
C PRO A 11 30.63 -39.56 43.37
N PRO A 12 29.61 -38.98 44.04
CA PRO A 12 28.27 -38.87 43.48
C PRO A 12 28.34 -38.10 42.16
N LYS A 13 27.91 -38.73 41.06
CA LYS A 13 27.82 -38.08 39.74
C LYS A 13 26.97 -36.82 39.90
N LYS A 14 27.60 -35.64 39.79
CA LYS A 14 26.93 -34.34 39.84
C LYS A 14 25.89 -34.30 38.72
N LYS A 15 24.61 -34.39 39.07
CA LYS A 15 23.51 -34.41 38.10
C LYS A 15 23.60 -33.13 37.26
N SER A 16 23.69 -33.29 35.94
CA SER A 16 23.76 -32.21 34.95
C SER A 16 22.39 -31.53 34.78
N THR A 17 21.67 -31.30 35.88
CA THR A 17 20.31 -30.75 35.89
C THR A 17 20.27 -29.40 35.16
N GLY A 18 21.31 -28.57 35.31
CA GLY A 18 21.43 -27.31 34.57
C GLY A 18 21.59 -27.49 33.04
N LEU A 19 22.24 -28.56 32.59
CA LEU A 19 22.39 -28.88 31.17
C LEU A 19 21.08 -29.39 30.58
N ILE A 20 20.33 -30.21 31.32
CA ILE A 20 19.00 -30.70 30.93
C ILE A 20 17.99 -29.54 30.89
N ILE A 21 17.97 -28.68 31.91
CA ILE A 21 17.13 -27.48 31.92
C ILE A 21 17.49 -26.54 30.76
N GLY A 22 18.79 -26.34 30.49
CA GLY A 22 19.25 -25.55 29.34
C GLY A 22 18.81 -26.11 27.99
N LEU A 23 18.83 -27.45 27.83
CA LEU A 23 18.39 -28.12 26.60
C LEU A 23 16.86 -28.05 26.42
N VAL A 24 16.09 -28.17 27.50
CA VAL A 24 14.62 -28.04 27.46
C VAL A 24 14.21 -26.61 27.15
N ILE A 25 14.81 -25.62 27.82
CA ILE A 25 14.54 -24.20 27.54
C ILE A 25 14.98 -23.84 26.12
N GLY A 26 16.17 -24.29 25.69
CA GLY A 26 16.67 -24.09 24.33
C GLY A 26 15.76 -24.73 23.27
N GLY A 27 15.26 -25.95 23.53
CA GLY A 27 14.30 -26.64 22.67
C GLY A 27 12.96 -25.91 22.56
N ILE A 28 12.41 -25.41 23.66
CA ILE A 28 11.18 -24.59 23.65
C ILE A 28 11.40 -23.28 22.90
N PHE A 29 12.55 -22.64 23.11
CA PHE A 29 12.87 -21.39 22.42
C PHE A 29 13.00 -21.60 20.91
N LEU A 30 13.68 -22.68 20.49
CA LEU A 30 13.89 -22.98 19.07
C LEU A 30 12.64 -23.51 18.37
N CYS A 31 11.82 -24.31 19.06
CA CYS A 31 10.63 -24.95 18.47
C CYS A 31 9.38 -24.07 18.53
N CYS A 32 9.22 -23.25 19.57
CA CYS A 32 7.99 -22.49 19.79
C CYS A 32 8.20 -20.98 19.61
N LEU A 33 9.26 -20.42 20.19
CA LEU A 33 9.43 -18.96 20.21
C LEU A 33 10.11 -18.42 18.95
N LEU A 34 11.04 -19.16 18.34
CA LEU A 34 11.74 -18.75 17.14
C LEU A 34 10.84 -18.74 15.88
N PRO A 35 9.99 -19.75 15.63
CA PRO A 35 9.04 -19.69 14.51
C PRO A 35 7.97 -18.62 14.71
N LEU A 36 7.47 -18.44 15.94
CA LEU A 36 6.53 -17.35 16.26
C LEU A 36 7.19 -15.97 16.10
N GLY A 37 8.45 -15.82 16.51
CA GLY A 37 9.23 -14.61 16.31
C GLY A 37 9.50 -14.30 14.83
N LEU A 38 9.77 -15.31 14.01
CA LEU A 38 9.93 -15.15 12.56
C LEU A 38 8.61 -14.83 11.86
N LEU A 39 7.49 -15.46 12.26
CA LEU A 39 6.16 -15.15 11.71
C LEU A 39 5.70 -13.75 12.12
N ALA A 40 5.84 -13.38 13.40
CA ALA A 40 5.51 -12.05 13.89
C ALA A 40 6.44 -10.98 13.28
N GLY A 41 7.74 -11.24 13.22
CA GLY A 41 8.73 -10.34 12.62
C GLY A 41 8.55 -10.17 11.11
N GLY A 42 8.30 -11.26 10.39
CA GLY A 42 8.00 -11.23 8.96
C GLY A 42 6.68 -10.52 8.66
N GLY A 43 5.64 -10.76 9.46
CA GLY A 43 4.36 -10.07 9.36
C GLY A 43 4.46 -8.57 9.64
N LEU A 44 5.17 -8.17 10.70
CA LEU A 44 5.45 -6.77 11.02
C LEU A 44 6.28 -6.08 9.92
N TRP A 45 7.29 -6.77 9.38
CA TRP A 45 8.08 -6.26 8.27
C TRP A 45 7.21 -6.06 7.01
N ALA A 46 6.41 -7.06 6.65
CA ALA A 46 5.51 -6.97 5.50
C ALA A 46 4.52 -5.82 5.65
N PHE A 47 3.86 -5.75 6.82
CA PHE A 47 2.91 -4.68 7.15
C PHE A 47 3.56 -3.29 7.10
N ASN A 48 4.76 -3.13 7.65
CA ASN A 48 5.47 -1.85 7.63
C ASN A 48 5.86 -1.40 6.22
N ASN A 49 6.21 -2.34 5.34
CA ASN A 49 6.54 -2.03 3.94
C ASN A 49 5.30 -1.78 3.06
N SER A 50 4.13 -2.31 3.42
CA SER A 50 2.88 -2.06 2.70
C SER A 50 2.16 -0.78 3.11
N LYS A 51 2.45 -0.22 4.29
CA LYS A 51 1.80 1.00 4.81
C LYS A 51 1.80 2.17 3.82
N PRO A 52 2.94 2.60 3.24
CA PRO A 52 2.96 3.75 2.33
C PRO A 52 2.06 3.53 1.11
N PHE A 53 2.05 2.30 0.60
CA PHE A 53 1.19 1.92 -0.52
C PHE A 53 -0.30 2.00 -0.15
N ILE A 54 -0.69 1.47 1.01
CA ILE A 54 -2.07 1.54 1.50
C ILE A 54 -2.50 3.00 1.68
N GLY A 55 -1.65 3.83 2.31
CA GLY A 55 -1.89 5.26 2.47
C GLY A 55 -2.10 5.96 1.13
N CYS A 56 -1.30 5.64 0.13
CA CYS A 56 -1.47 6.14 -1.23
C CYS A 56 -2.79 5.70 -1.88
N SER A 57 -3.15 4.42 -1.79
CA SER A 57 -4.42 3.94 -2.33
C SER A 57 -5.62 4.65 -1.69
N MET A 58 -5.59 4.85 -0.37
CA MET A 58 -6.61 5.61 0.36
C MET A 58 -6.62 7.07 -0.07
N ALA A 59 -5.45 7.67 -0.31
CA ALA A 59 -5.34 9.04 -0.77
C ALA A 59 -5.93 9.24 -2.18
N TYR A 60 -5.66 8.35 -3.14
CA TYR A 60 -6.29 8.39 -4.47
C TYR A 60 -7.82 8.30 -4.38
N SER A 61 -8.34 7.43 -3.50
CA SER A 61 -9.79 7.34 -3.26
C SER A 61 -10.34 8.63 -2.62
N GLY A 62 -9.65 9.19 -1.63
CA GLY A 62 -10.04 10.45 -0.99
C GLY A 62 -10.02 11.63 -1.96
N VAL A 63 -9.00 11.72 -2.82
CA VAL A 63 -8.92 12.74 -3.87
C VAL A 63 -10.03 12.54 -4.90
N ARG A 64 -10.36 11.30 -5.30
CA ARG A 64 -11.53 11.05 -6.17
C ARG A 64 -12.80 11.65 -5.57
N THR A 65 -13.09 11.29 -4.32
CA THR A 65 -14.26 11.81 -3.60
C THR A 65 -14.24 13.34 -3.54
N ALA A 66 -13.09 13.94 -3.26
CA ALA A 66 -12.92 15.39 -3.23
C ALA A 66 -13.18 16.06 -4.59
N VAL A 67 -12.68 15.49 -5.69
CA VAL A 67 -12.96 16.00 -7.04
C VAL A 67 -14.45 15.91 -7.37
N MET A 68 -15.12 14.82 -6.98
CA MET A 68 -16.57 14.68 -7.18
C MET A 68 -17.35 15.68 -6.33
N GLN A 69 -16.97 15.89 -5.07
CA GLN A 69 -17.59 16.92 -4.23
C GLN A 69 -17.40 18.33 -4.80
N TYR A 70 -16.21 18.65 -5.32
CA TYR A 70 -15.98 19.88 -6.05
C TYR A 70 -16.96 20.00 -7.22
N ALA A 71 -17.08 18.96 -8.04
CA ALA A 71 -17.94 18.98 -9.22
C ALA A 71 -19.41 19.21 -8.87
N HIS A 72 -19.93 18.50 -7.87
CA HIS A 72 -21.30 18.71 -7.38
C HIS A 72 -21.53 20.13 -6.85
N ALA A 73 -20.53 20.73 -6.19
CA ALA A 73 -20.60 22.13 -5.76
C ALA A 73 -20.49 23.15 -6.92
N HIS A 74 -19.98 22.74 -8.08
CA HIS A 74 -19.67 23.60 -9.23
C HIS A 74 -20.47 23.22 -10.48
N LYS A 75 -21.78 22.97 -10.31
CA LYS A 75 -22.72 22.69 -11.41
C LYS A 75 -22.31 21.45 -12.23
N GLU A 76 -21.91 20.40 -11.54
CA GLU A 76 -21.48 19.12 -12.13
C GLU A 76 -20.26 19.27 -13.07
N LYS A 77 -19.37 20.25 -12.84
CA LYS A 77 -18.17 20.46 -13.66
C LYS A 77 -16.89 20.06 -12.94
N LEU A 78 -16.05 19.31 -13.65
CA LEU A 78 -14.70 19.01 -13.18
C LEU A 78 -13.85 20.28 -13.07
N PRO A 79 -12.83 20.29 -12.18
CA PRO A 79 -11.96 21.44 -12.01
C PRO A 79 -11.16 21.75 -13.27
N LYS A 80 -10.59 22.95 -13.33
CA LYS A 80 -9.65 23.33 -14.38
C LYS A 80 -8.29 22.71 -14.12
N ALA A 81 -7.66 22.15 -15.15
CA ALA A 81 -6.37 21.47 -15.03
C ALA A 81 -5.25 22.35 -14.44
N GLU A 82 -5.32 23.66 -14.64
CA GLU A 82 -4.30 24.61 -14.17
C GLU A 82 -4.35 24.85 -12.66
N THR A 83 -5.53 24.67 -12.04
CA THR A 83 -5.80 24.98 -10.62
C THR A 83 -6.39 23.81 -9.85
N TRP A 84 -6.42 22.61 -10.44
CA TRP A 84 -7.25 21.52 -9.95
C TRP A 84 -6.93 21.07 -8.53
N MET A 85 -5.66 21.04 -8.12
CA MET A 85 -5.30 20.66 -6.76
C MET A 85 -5.75 21.74 -5.78
N ASP A 86 -5.53 23.01 -6.11
CA ASP A 86 -5.91 24.13 -5.25
C ASP A 86 -7.45 24.21 -5.09
N ASP A 87 -8.18 24.00 -6.18
CA ASP A 87 -9.64 23.98 -6.22
C ASP A 87 -10.24 22.82 -5.39
N VAL A 88 -9.59 21.65 -5.44
CA VAL A 88 -10.07 20.42 -4.79
C VAL A 88 -9.56 20.30 -3.35
N ARG A 89 -8.45 20.97 -2.98
CA ARG A 89 -7.80 20.87 -1.67
C ARG A 89 -8.77 21.06 -0.49
N PRO A 90 -9.70 22.03 -0.48
CA PRO A 90 -10.63 22.18 0.64
C PRO A 90 -11.55 20.98 0.84
N TYR A 91 -11.88 20.27 -0.24
CA TYR A 91 -12.69 19.05 -0.20
C TYR A 91 -11.83 17.86 0.24
N TYR A 92 -10.59 17.79 -0.24
CA TYR A 92 -9.67 16.73 0.18
C TYR A 92 -9.28 16.86 1.65
N GLN A 93 -9.11 18.08 2.18
CA GLN A 93 -8.88 18.31 3.62
C GLN A 93 -10.01 17.71 4.47
N LYS A 94 -11.27 17.80 4.01
CA LYS A 94 -12.42 17.19 4.72
C LYS A 94 -12.35 15.67 4.68
N GLU A 95 -12.02 15.07 3.53
CA GLU A 95 -11.88 13.61 3.41
C GLU A 95 -10.67 13.08 4.18
N TYR A 96 -9.58 13.84 4.18
CA TYR A 96 -8.40 13.57 4.99
C TYR A 96 -8.76 13.58 6.48
N ALA A 97 -9.44 14.62 6.96
CA ALA A 97 -9.85 14.74 8.38
C ALA A 97 -10.70 13.56 8.88
N LYS A 98 -11.58 13.00 8.04
CA LYS A 98 -12.39 11.81 8.38
C LYS A 98 -11.56 10.53 8.55
N THR A 99 -10.36 10.52 7.96
CA THR A 99 -9.50 9.33 7.85
C THR A 99 -8.19 9.50 8.65
N SER A 100 -7.89 10.72 9.08
CA SER A 100 -6.61 11.12 9.67
C SER A 100 -6.44 10.78 11.15
N ASP A 101 -7.39 10.07 11.75
CA ASP A 101 -7.28 9.56 13.11
C ASP A 101 -6.23 8.42 13.17
N ASP A 102 -6.53 7.30 13.81
CA ASP A 102 -5.57 6.22 14.01
C ASP A 102 -5.10 5.59 12.67
N ALA A 103 -5.98 5.55 11.68
CA ALA A 103 -5.67 5.03 10.34
C ALA A 103 -4.67 5.93 9.59
N GLY A 104 -4.85 7.25 9.62
CA GLY A 104 -3.97 8.18 8.91
C GLY A 104 -2.53 8.14 9.41
N LYS A 105 -2.35 8.06 10.74
CA LYS A 105 -1.04 7.88 11.37
C LYS A 105 -0.44 6.51 11.07
N MET A 106 -1.27 5.46 11.05
CA MET A 106 -0.81 4.10 10.79
C MET A 106 -0.34 3.90 9.35
N PHE A 107 -1.02 4.49 8.37
CA PHE A 107 -0.78 4.21 6.94
C PHE A 107 -0.02 5.32 6.19
N LYS A 108 0.48 6.36 6.87
CA LYS A 108 1.16 7.51 6.24
C LYS A 108 0.31 8.11 5.11
N LEU A 109 -0.90 8.54 5.45
CA LEU A 109 -1.81 9.14 4.47
C LEU A 109 -1.17 10.39 3.84
N MET A 110 -1.39 10.59 2.53
CA MET A 110 -0.89 11.76 1.81
C MET A 110 -1.52 13.03 2.40
N PRO A 111 -0.73 14.03 2.85
CA PRO A 111 -1.29 15.25 3.41
C PRO A 111 -1.98 16.08 2.31
N PRO A 112 -3.00 16.88 2.68
CA PRO A 112 -3.69 17.73 1.72
C PRO A 112 -2.83 18.91 1.24
N GLU A 113 -1.88 19.36 2.05
CA GLU A 113 -0.93 20.43 1.71
C GLU A 113 0.23 19.93 0.83
N GLY A 114 0.70 20.80 -0.07
CA GLY A 114 1.86 20.53 -0.91
C GLY A 114 1.56 19.72 -2.17
N ALA A 115 2.62 19.16 -2.76
CA ALA A 115 2.52 18.33 -3.96
C ALA A 115 2.00 16.93 -3.59
N TRP A 116 0.97 16.47 -4.29
CA TRP A 116 0.37 15.16 -4.08
C TRP A 116 1.24 14.08 -4.74
N SER A 117 1.75 13.17 -3.92
CA SER A 117 2.76 12.19 -4.32
C SER A 117 2.63 10.86 -3.60
N CYS A 118 3.23 9.83 -4.20
CA CYS A 118 3.30 8.49 -3.62
C CYS A 118 4.73 7.97 -3.56
N GLU A 119 5.10 7.31 -2.47
CA GLU A 119 6.39 6.60 -2.38
C GLU A 119 6.43 5.49 -3.44
N ASP A 120 7.53 5.41 -4.20
CA ASP A 120 7.68 4.47 -5.32
C ASP A 120 8.22 3.08 -4.91
N GLY A 121 8.53 2.90 -3.62
CA GLY A 121 9.12 1.68 -3.05
C GLY A 121 10.64 1.53 -3.29
N ALA A 122 11.28 2.49 -3.97
CA ALA A 122 12.73 2.58 -4.20
C ALA A 122 13.36 3.82 -3.55
N GLY A 123 12.59 4.56 -2.73
CA GLY A 123 13.01 5.80 -2.08
C GLY A 123 12.76 7.06 -2.90
N GLY A 124 12.09 6.94 -4.05
CA GLY A 124 11.58 8.06 -4.85
C GLY A 124 10.09 8.30 -4.64
N HIS A 125 9.58 9.32 -5.34
CA HIS A 125 8.17 9.70 -5.31
C HIS A 125 7.61 9.82 -6.72
N THR A 126 6.42 9.27 -6.93
CA THR A 126 5.59 9.48 -8.12
C THR A 126 4.62 10.64 -7.92
N GLY A 127 4.26 11.33 -8.99
CA GLY A 127 3.26 12.40 -8.97
C GLY A 127 1.83 11.89 -9.14
N MET A 128 0.88 12.61 -8.57
CA MET A 128 -0.54 12.47 -8.87
C MET A 128 -0.95 13.54 -9.89
N ALA A 129 -1.44 13.11 -11.05
CA ALA A 129 -1.83 14.01 -12.13
C ALA A 129 -3.34 13.97 -12.39
N PHE A 130 -3.92 15.14 -12.68
CA PHE A 130 -5.27 15.23 -13.24
C PHE A 130 -5.25 15.13 -14.77
N ASN A 131 -6.25 14.46 -15.33
CA ASN A 131 -6.40 14.32 -16.77
C ASN A 131 -6.85 15.64 -17.40
N LYS A 132 -5.92 16.35 -18.05
CA LYS A 132 -6.18 17.66 -18.65
C LYS A 132 -7.27 17.63 -19.74
N GLU A 133 -7.53 16.48 -20.36
CA GLU A 133 -8.62 16.32 -21.34
C GLU A 133 -10.01 16.40 -20.70
N LEU A 134 -10.10 16.34 -19.38
CA LEU A 134 -11.33 16.49 -18.60
C LEU A 134 -11.50 17.88 -17.97
N SER A 135 -10.53 18.77 -18.16
CA SER A 135 -10.54 20.13 -17.61
C SER A 135 -11.86 20.86 -17.90
N GLY A 136 -12.57 21.26 -16.83
CA GLY A 136 -13.82 22.02 -16.94
C GLY A 136 -15.01 21.29 -17.58
N LYS A 137 -14.88 19.99 -17.92
CA LYS A 137 -15.96 19.22 -18.53
C LYS A 137 -17.09 18.97 -17.53
N ALA A 138 -18.32 19.03 -18.03
CA ALA A 138 -19.48 18.59 -17.25
C ALA A 138 -19.48 17.07 -17.13
N LEU A 139 -19.83 16.54 -15.95
CA LEU A 139 -19.79 15.11 -15.66
C LEU A 139 -20.68 14.31 -16.60
N ASP A 140 -21.83 14.83 -16.99
CA ASP A 140 -22.76 14.21 -17.95
C ASP A 140 -22.21 14.11 -19.38
N SER A 141 -21.30 15.01 -19.76
CA SER A 141 -20.66 15.03 -21.08
C SER A 141 -19.57 13.97 -21.26
N ILE A 142 -19.14 13.32 -20.16
CA ILE A 142 -18.07 12.33 -20.17
C ILE A 142 -18.67 10.96 -20.52
N LYS A 143 -18.26 10.42 -21.66
CA LYS A 143 -18.61 9.05 -22.09
C LYS A 143 -17.73 8.02 -21.39
N ASN A 144 -18.24 6.80 -21.18
CA ASN A 144 -17.50 5.67 -20.60
C ASN A 144 -16.77 6.05 -19.30
N LYS A 145 -17.52 6.56 -18.32
CA LYS A 145 -16.97 7.12 -17.06
C LYS A 145 -16.21 6.10 -16.22
N ASP A 146 -16.47 4.81 -16.42
CA ASP A 146 -15.82 3.67 -15.79
C ASP A 146 -14.43 3.34 -16.35
N THR A 147 -14.13 3.83 -17.56
CA THR A 147 -12.85 3.63 -18.26
C THR A 147 -12.13 4.93 -18.60
N THR A 148 -12.77 6.07 -18.35
CA THR A 148 -12.17 7.40 -18.47
C THR A 148 -11.51 7.78 -17.15
N PHE A 149 -10.18 7.84 -17.14
CA PHE A 149 -9.40 8.16 -15.94
C PHE A 149 -9.29 9.66 -15.71
N MET A 150 -9.67 10.08 -14.51
CA MET A 150 -9.71 11.47 -14.08
C MET A 150 -8.43 11.86 -13.34
N VAL A 151 -7.97 10.99 -12.45
CA VAL A 151 -6.72 11.17 -11.70
C VAL A 151 -5.88 9.91 -11.90
N PHE A 152 -4.58 10.06 -12.07
CA PHE A 152 -3.68 8.94 -12.30
C PHE A 152 -2.30 9.22 -11.75
N GLU A 153 -1.55 8.16 -11.52
CA GLU A 153 -0.16 8.21 -11.10
C GLU A 153 0.77 8.37 -12.30
N THR A 154 1.80 9.19 -12.16
CA THR A 154 2.80 9.45 -13.21
C THR A 154 4.22 9.36 -12.65
N PRO A 155 5.21 8.94 -13.47
CA PRO A 155 6.62 9.01 -13.11
C PRO A 155 7.14 10.45 -12.98
N THR A 156 6.39 11.44 -13.46
CA THR A 156 6.77 12.86 -13.34
C THR A 156 6.93 13.22 -11.85
N PRO A 157 8.01 13.94 -11.48
CA PRO A 157 8.18 14.43 -10.12
C PRO A 157 6.95 15.18 -9.62
N PRO A 158 6.57 15.03 -8.34
CA PRO A 158 5.42 15.71 -7.78
C PRO A 158 5.54 17.23 -7.90
N SER A 159 4.47 17.87 -8.36
CA SER A 159 4.35 19.33 -8.39
C SER A 159 2.91 19.75 -8.06
N ASN A 160 2.72 21.01 -7.63
CA ASN A 160 1.37 21.53 -7.45
C ASN A 160 0.66 21.63 -8.82
N ASN A 161 -0.65 21.37 -8.84
CA ASN A 161 -1.50 21.31 -10.03
C ASN A 161 -0.94 20.46 -11.19
N LEU A 162 -0.23 19.37 -10.88
CA LEU A 162 0.28 18.46 -11.91
C LEU A 162 -0.88 17.94 -12.76
N SER A 163 -0.85 18.21 -14.06
CA SER A 163 -1.88 17.77 -14.99
C SER A 163 -1.25 17.32 -16.30
N ALA A 164 -1.81 16.26 -16.88
CA ALA A 164 -1.29 15.67 -18.11
C ALA A 164 -2.43 14.99 -18.87
N LYS A 165 -2.18 14.67 -20.14
CA LYS A 165 -3.07 13.76 -20.87
C LYS A 165 -2.84 12.36 -20.29
N TYR A 166 -3.91 11.61 -20.04
CA TYR A 166 -3.76 10.22 -19.61
C TYR A 166 -3.14 9.38 -20.72
N GLU A 167 -2.08 8.65 -20.38
CA GLU A 167 -1.44 7.67 -21.25
C GLU A 167 -1.21 6.38 -20.45
N GLU A 168 -1.46 5.23 -21.06
CA GLU A 168 -1.23 3.94 -20.41
C GLU A 168 0.28 3.70 -20.26
N LEU A 169 0.74 3.65 -19.03
CA LEU A 169 2.15 3.41 -18.71
C LEU A 169 2.45 1.91 -18.59
N PRO A 170 3.64 1.45 -19.02
CA PRO A 170 4.04 0.05 -18.86
C PRO A 170 4.01 -0.41 -17.40
N HIS A 171 3.47 -1.60 -17.13
CA HIS A 171 3.46 -2.18 -15.78
C HIS A 171 4.88 -2.40 -15.24
N ALA A 172 5.83 -2.76 -16.10
CA ALA A 172 7.21 -3.04 -15.70
C ALA A 172 7.93 -1.81 -15.11
N THR A 173 7.49 -0.59 -15.46
CA THR A 173 8.08 0.66 -14.98
C THR A 173 7.32 1.25 -13.79
N SER A 174 6.27 0.58 -13.30
CA SER A 174 5.50 1.07 -12.16
C SER A 174 6.31 1.00 -10.86
N PRO A 175 5.90 1.78 -9.83
CA PRO A 175 6.36 1.60 -8.46
C PRO A 175 6.32 0.15 -8.00
N LYS A 176 7.11 -0.15 -6.97
CA LYS A 176 7.27 -1.51 -6.44
C LYS A 176 6.62 -1.69 -5.07
N ILE A 177 6.13 -2.89 -4.83
CA ILE A 177 5.79 -3.41 -3.50
C ILE A 177 6.49 -4.76 -3.35
N PHE A 178 7.23 -4.96 -2.25
CA PHE A 178 8.04 -6.17 -2.04
C PHE A 178 8.96 -6.51 -3.22
N GLY A 179 9.56 -5.48 -3.85
CA GLY A 179 10.46 -5.63 -4.99
C GLY A 179 9.78 -5.94 -6.33
N LYS A 180 8.46 -6.15 -6.38
CA LYS A 180 7.70 -6.41 -7.61
C LYS A 180 6.92 -5.17 -8.05
N PRO A 181 6.80 -4.89 -9.36
CA PRO A 181 5.98 -3.78 -9.84
C PRO A 181 4.51 -3.97 -9.41
N ARG A 182 3.90 -2.95 -8.80
CA ARG A 182 2.52 -2.97 -8.29
C ARG A 182 1.47 -2.43 -9.28
N GLY A 183 1.91 -1.87 -10.39
CA GLY A 183 1.08 -1.11 -11.32
C GLY A 183 0.88 0.34 -10.90
N TRP A 184 0.47 1.16 -11.87
CA TRP A 184 0.16 2.57 -11.70
C TRP A 184 -1.26 2.76 -11.17
N PHE A 185 -1.46 3.69 -10.23
CA PHE A 185 -2.82 4.06 -9.81
C PHE A 185 -3.56 4.77 -10.94
N ARG A 186 -4.82 4.38 -11.15
CA ARG A 186 -5.73 4.99 -12.11
C ARG A 186 -7.10 5.14 -11.48
N VAL A 187 -7.65 6.33 -11.52
CA VAL A 187 -8.91 6.67 -10.87
C VAL A 187 -9.92 7.03 -11.95
N PRO A 188 -10.89 6.15 -12.25
CA PRO A 188 -11.94 6.46 -13.21
C PRO A 188 -12.90 7.52 -12.65
N VAL A 189 -13.64 8.19 -13.53
CA VAL A 189 -14.71 9.11 -13.14
C VAL A 189 -15.76 8.38 -12.30
N GLU A 190 -16.15 7.16 -12.72
CA GLU A 190 -17.04 6.26 -11.96
C GLU A 190 -16.37 4.92 -11.66
N GLY A 191 -16.60 4.38 -10.45
CA GLY A 191 -16.03 3.12 -9.99
C GLY A 191 -14.77 3.28 -9.12
N ASP A 192 -14.11 2.15 -8.88
CA ASP A 192 -13.00 2.03 -7.92
C ASP A 192 -11.65 2.42 -8.50
N VAL A 193 -10.73 2.78 -7.62
CA VAL A 193 -9.30 2.98 -7.94
C VAL A 193 -8.73 1.67 -8.50
N LEU A 194 -8.09 1.75 -9.67
CA LEU A 194 -7.51 0.62 -10.37
C LEU A 194 -5.99 0.61 -10.25
N MET A 195 -5.44 -0.60 -10.17
CA MET A 195 -4.02 -0.90 -10.21
C MET A 195 -3.78 -2.14 -11.09
N GLY A 196 -2.58 -2.29 -11.64
CA GLY A 196 -2.20 -3.48 -12.42
C GLY A 196 -2.58 -3.44 -13.90
N LYS A 197 -2.67 -4.60 -14.57
CA LYS A 197 -3.03 -4.68 -15.99
C LYS A 197 -4.52 -4.37 -16.22
N LYS A 198 -4.88 -4.02 -17.46
CA LYS A 198 -6.25 -3.66 -17.89
C LYS A 198 -7.33 -4.56 -17.26
N ARG A 199 -8.48 -3.97 -16.92
CA ARG A 199 -9.74 -4.71 -16.79
C ARG A 199 -10.02 -5.40 -18.13
N ALA A 200 -9.89 -6.71 -18.19
CA ALA A 200 -10.53 -7.47 -19.25
C ALA A 200 -12.00 -7.60 -18.88
N PRO A 201 -12.96 -7.16 -19.72
CA PRO A 201 -14.35 -7.54 -19.51
C PRO A 201 -14.42 -9.08 -19.60
N ASN A 202 -14.94 -9.76 -18.58
CA ASN A 202 -15.32 -11.15 -18.76
C ASN A 202 -16.58 -11.22 -19.64
N ALA A 203 -16.81 -12.36 -20.29
CA ALA A 203 -17.93 -12.58 -21.20
C ALA A 203 -19.33 -12.40 -20.56
N ASN A 204 -19.40 -12.21 -19.23
CA ASN A 204 -20.63 -12.08 -18.45
C ASN A 204 -20.80 -10.68 -17.81
N GLY A 205 -19.97 -9.69 -18.16
CA GLY A 205 -20.09 -8.32 -17.63
C GLY A 205 -19.70 -8.13 -16.16
N ASN A 206 -19.16 -9.16 -15.50
CA ASN A 206 -18.68 -9.05 -14.12
C ASN A 206 -17.22 -8.57 -14.08
N ILE A 207 -16.97 -7.57 -13.22
CA ILE A 207 -15.64 -6.99 -13.00
C ILE A 207 -14.82 -7.97 -12.17
N GLN A 208 -13.85 -8.63 -12.80
CA GLN A 208 -12.77 -9.29 -12.08
C GLN A 208 -11.55 -8.37 -12.03
N VAL A 209 -11.08 -8.08 -10.82
CA VAL A 209 -9.71 -7.58 -10.62
C VAL A 209 -8.80 -8.79 -10.84
N ASN A 210 -8.08 -8.82 -11.95
CA ASN A 210 -7.06 -9.85 -12.18
C ASN A 210 -5.86 -9.52 -11.27
N VAL A 211 -5.92 -10.04 -10.05
CA VAL A 211 -4.72 -10.26 -9.24
C VAL A 211 -4.12 -11.54 -9.78
N ASP A 212 -3.20 -11.43 -10.75
CA ASP A 212 -2.49 -12.60 -11.28
C ASP A 212 -1.65 -13.21 -10.15
N ASP A 213 -2.23 -14.22 -9.53
CA ASP A 213 -1.57 -15.28 -8.80
C ASP A 213 -0.76 -16.10 -9.81
N LYS A 214 0.49 -15.69 -10.03
CA LYS A 214 1.53 -16.57 -10.55
C LYS A 214 2.72 -16.56 -9.62
N SER A 215 2.53 -17.26 -8.51
CA SER A 215 3.49 -18.27 -8.05
C SER A 215 3.95 -19.15 -9.24
N SER A 216 5.22 -19.58 -9.21
CA SER A 216 5.92 -20.49 -10.14
C SER A 216 6.53 -19.82 -11.39
N ASN A 217 7.85 -19.83 -11.65
CA ASN A 217 8.98 -20.66 -11.20
C ASN A 217 10.19 -19.80 -10.81
#